data_AF-A0AA45L281-F1
#
_entry.id   AF-A0AA45L281-F1
#
_cell.length_a   1.000
_cell.length_b   1.000
_cell.length_c   1.000
_cell.angle_alpha   90.00
_cell.angle_beta   90.00
_cell.angle_gamma   90.00
#
_symmetry.space_group_name_H-M   'P 1'
#
loop_
_entity.id
_entity.type
_entity.pdbx_description
1 polymer ?
#
loop_
_entity_poly.entity_id
_entity_poly.type
_entity_poly.pdbx_seq_one_letter_code
_entity_poly.pdbx_strand_id
1 'polypeptide(L)'
;MSQAVSEDAPGVGRREWPVGCIDSYATEGTCVVEVSGDVVEVIGPEAEFCFALDLEQVPGFQAALASALAGAQDCRTRRAGR
;
A
#
# COMPACT_ATOMS: atom_id res chain seq x y z
N MET A 1 23.72 12.22 -30.25
CA MET A 1 23.64 11.18 -29.20
C MET A 1 22.17 10.92 -28.97
N SER A 2 21.69 9.79 -29.49
CA SER A 2 20.31 9.33 -29.36
C SER A 2 20.12 8.73 -27.96
N GLN A 3 19.12 9.18 -27.21
CA GLN A 3 18.61 8.39 -26.09
C GLN A 3 17.25 7.84 -26.47
N ALA A 4 17.15 6.53 -26.31
CA ALA A 4 16.09 5.68 -26.79
C ALA A 4 14.76 5.99 -26.10
N VAL A 5 13.71 5.94 -26.90
CA VAL A 5 12.34 5.74 -26.47
C VAL A 5 12.27 4.42 -25.70
N SER A 6 11.81 4.43 -24.45
CA SER A 6 11.39 3.19 -23.80
C SER A 6 9.94 2.95 -24.24
N GLU A 7 9.79 1.99 -25.14
CA GLU A 7 8.53 1.53 -25.71
C GLU A 7 7.62 0.99 -24.61
N ASP A 8 6.50 1.69 -24.39
CA ASP A 8 5.34 1.23 -23.63
C ASP A 8 4.70 0.07 -24.42
N ALA A 9 4.91 -1.17 -23.97
CA ALA A 9 4.33 -2.34 -24.59
C ALA A 9 2.80 -2.36 -24.34
N PRO A 10 1.96 -2.65 -25.33
CA PRO A 10 0.52 -2.61 -25.15
C PRO A 10 0.02 -3.88 -24.45
N GLY A 11 -0.29 -3.77 -23.15
CA GLY A 11 -1.08 -4.76 -22.42
C GLY A 11 -0.76 -4.81 -20.93
N VAL A 12 -1.64 -4.21 -20.12
CA VAL A 12 -1.59 -4.08 -18.63
C VAL A 12 -0.64 -2.99 -18.12
N GLY A 13 -1.06 -1.74 -18.30
CA GLY A 13 -0.32 -0.59 -17.75
C GLY A 13 -0.28 -0.61 -16.22
N ARG A 14 0.91 -0.33 -15.68
CA ARG A 14 1.17 -0.04 -14.27
C ARG A 14 0.24 1.08 -13.79
N ARG A 15 -0.44 0.88 -12.66
CA ARG A 15 -1.30 1.91 -12.05
C ARG A 15 -0.85 2.20 -10.64
N GLU A 16 -0.74 3.48 -10.30
CA GLU A 16 -0.23 3.94 -9.02
C GLU A 16 -1.23 4.88 -8.34
N TRP A 17 -1.33 4.78 -7.01
CA TRP A 17 -2.14 5.64 -6.16
C TRP A 17 -1.33 6.09 -4.94
N PRO A 18 -1.04 7.39 -4.79
CA PRO A 18 -0.40 7.91 -3.58
C PRO A 18 -1.38 7.91 -2.41
N VAL A 19 -0.90 7.52 -1.23
CA VAL A 19 -1.67 7.51 0.02
C VAL A 19 -0.84 8.10 1.16
N GLY A 20 -1.46 8.90 2.02
CA GLY A 20 -0.81 9.40 3.23
C GLY A 20 -0.52 8.25 4.20
N CYS A 21 0.68 8.24 4.78
CA CYS A 21 1.09 7.21 5.73
C CYS A 21 2.00 7.78 6.81
N ILE A 22 2.22 7.00 7.87
CA ILE A 22 3.09 7.32 8.98
C ILE A 22 4.04 6.14 9.18
N ASP A 23 5.33 6.41 9.35
CA ASP A 23 6.33 5.36 9.60
C ASP A 23 6.34 4.88 11.07
N SER A 24 7.24 3.94 11.39
CA SER A 24 7.42 3.45 12.77
C SER A 24 7.92 4.49 13.76
N TYR A 25 8.45 5.62 13.28
CA TYR A 25 8.95 6.74 14.07
C TYR A 25 7.92 7.87 14.21
N ALA A 26 6.68 7.66 13.76
CA ALA A 26 5.61 8.65 13.73
C ALA A 26 5.85 9.84 12.78
N THR A 27 6.72 9.66 11.78
CA THR A 27 6.94 10.65 10.73
C THR A 27 5.86 10.53 9.66
N GLU A 28 5.21 11.65 9.32
CA GLU A 28 4.25 11.71 8.22
C GLU A 28 4.95 11.63 6.86
N GLY A 29 4.36 10.90 5.92
CA GLY A 29 4.90 10.72 4.58
C GLY A 29 3.84 10.30 3.56
N THR A 30 4.31 10.01 2.34
CA THR A 30 3.47 9.47 1.26
C THR A 30 3.97 8.08 0.89
N CYS A 31 3.06 7.12 0.94
CA CYS A 31 3.25 5.77 0.43
C CYS A 31 2.60 5.67 -0.96
N VAL A 32 2.98 4.68 -1.75
CA VAL A 32 2.38 4.40 -3.07
C VAL A 32 1.81 3.00 -3.07
N VAL A 33 0.55 2.88 -3.52
CA VAL A 33 -0.04 1.59 -3.89
C VAL A 33 0.12 1.42 -5.39
N GLU A 34 0.74 0.33 -5.81
CA GLU A 34 0.96 0.01 -7.21
C GLU A 34 0.23 -1.28 -7.58
N VAL A 35 -0.28 -1.33 -8.81
CA VAL A 35 -0.76 -2.58 -9.43
C VAL A 35 0.00 -2.79 -10.73
N SER A 36 0.68 -3.92 -10.80
CA SER A 36 1.43 -4.39 -11.96
C SER A 36 1.07 -5.85 -12.22
N GLY A 37 0.39 -6.13 -13.33
CA GLY A 37 -0.17 -7.46 -13.58
C GLY A 37 -1.25 -7.83 -12.55
N ASP A 38 -1.04 -8.95 -11.87
CA ASP A 38 -1.84 -9.51 -10.77
C ASP A 38 -1.22 -9.30 -9.38
N VAL A 39 -0.21 -8.45 -9.29
CA VAL A 39 0.46 -8.10 -8.04
C VAL A 39 0.05 -6.70 -7.61
N VAL A 40 -0.28 -6.56 -6.33
CA VAL A 40 -0.50 -5.29 -5.63
C VAL A 40 0.68 -5.04 -4.69
N GLU A 41 1.35 -3.92 -4.84
CA GLU A 41 2.51 -3.53 -4.01
C GLU A 41 2.19 -2.31 -3.16
N VAL A 42 2.68 -2.31 -1.91
CA VAL A 42 2.62 -1.14 -1.03
C VAL A 42 4.04 -0.67 -0.73
N ILE A 43 4.35 0.54 -1.17
CA ILE A 43 5.70 1.12 -1.16
C ILE A 43 5.73 2.27 -0.16
N GLY A 44 6.61 2.17 0.84
CA GLY A 44 6.85 3.23 1.84
C GLY A 44 7.75 4.36 1.32
N PRO A 45 7.76 5.53 1.99
CA PRO A 45 8.48 6.72 1.55
C PRO A 45 10.01 6.58 1.46
N GLU A 46 10.62 5.65 2.20
CA GLU A 46 12.08 5.39 2.17
C GLU A 46 12.47 4.13 1.36
N ALA A 47 11.50 3.52 0.67
CA ALA A 47 11.62 2.52 -0.38
C ALA A 47 12.78 1.49 -0.27
N GLU A 48 12.57 0.43 0.52
CA GLU A 48 13.08 -0.93 0.22
C GLU A 48 11.95 -1.97 0.00
N PHE A 49 10.69 -1.51 -0.12
CA PHE A 49 9.41 -2.25 -0.24
C PHE A 49 8.85 -2.80 1.08
N CYS A 50 7.55 -2.54 1.33
CA CYS A 50 6.91 -2.93 2.58
C CYS A 50 6.20 -4.29 2.49
N PHE A 51 5.56 -4.63 1.37
CA PHE A 51 5.15 -6.00 0.97
C PHE A 51 4.43 -5.98 -0.39
N ALA A 52 4.28 -7.16 -1.01
CA ALA A 52 3.50 -7.40 -2.22
C ALA A 52 2.44 -8.48 -1.96
N LEU A 53 1.32 -8.42 -2.70
CA LEU A 53 0.21 -9.36 -2.63
C LEU A 53 -0.19 -9.81 -4.03
N ASP A 54 -0.32 -11.11 -4.24
CA ASP A 54 -1.03 -11.64 -5.40
C ASP A 54 -2.54 -11.42 -5.25
N LEU A 55 -3.28 -11.27 -6.35
CA LEU A 55 -4.73 -11.06 -6.31
C LEU A 55 -5.50 -12.14 -5.52
N GLU A 56 -4.99 -13.37 -5.46
CA GLU A 56 -5.57 -14.45 -4.66
C GLU A 56 -5.46 -14.22 -3.13
N GLN A 57 -4.48 -13.44 -2.70
CA GLN A 57 -4.22 -13.11 -1.29
C GLN A 57 -5.04 -11.89 -0.82
N VAL A 58 -5.50 -11.05 -1.76
CA VAL A 58 -6.24 -9.81 -1.49
C VAL A 58 -7.47 -10.03 -0.59
N PRO A 59 -8.34 -11.04 -0.79
CA PRO A 59 -9.49 -11.25 0.10
C PRO A 59 -9.09 -11.50 1.56
N GLY A 60 -8.03 -12.28 1.77
CA GLY A 60 -7.50 -12.57 3.11
C GLY A 60 -6.92 -11.31 3.76
N PHE A 61 -6.15 -10.52 3.00
CA PHE A 61 -5.63 -9.24 3.45
C PHE A 61 -6.75 -8.26 3.84
N GLN A 62 -7.81 -8.13 3.03
CA GLN A 62 -8.95 -7.26 3.32
C GLN A 62 -9.65 -7.66 4.63
N ALA A 63 -9.87 -8.95 4.86
CA ALA A 63 -10.49 -9.45 6.10
C ALA A 63 -9.62 -9.18 7.34
N ALA A 64 -8.30 -9.38 7.22
CA ALA A 64 -7.36 -9.09 8.30
C ALA A 64 -7.28 -7.59 8.61
N LEU A 65 -7.22 -6.75 7.59
CA LEU A 65 -7.21 -5.29 7.73
C LEU A 65 -8.49 -4.77 8.39
N ALA A 66 -9.66 -5.25 7.95
CA ALA A 66 -10.94 -4.89 8.57
C ALA A 66 -10.97 -5.25 10.07
N SER A 67 -10.47 -6.43 10.43
CA SER A 67 -10.39 -6.88 11.82
C SER A 67 -9.43 -6.03 12.66
N ALA A 68 -8.27 -5.67 12.10
CA ALA A 68 -7.30 -4.79 12.76
C ALA A 68 -7.88 -3.39 13.02
N LEU A 69 -8.61 -2.82 12.04
CA LEU A 69 -9.28 -1.52 12.18
C LEU A 69 -10.36 -1.54 13.26
N ALA A 70 -11.17 -2.60 13.34
CA ALA A 70 -12.16 -2.76 14.40
C ALA A 70 -11.49 -2.78 15.79
N GLY A 71 -10.41 -3.57 15.95
CA GLY A 71 -9.64 -3.61 17.20
C GLY A 71 -9.05 -2.26 17.59
N ALA A 72 -8.51 -1.50 16.63
CA ALA A 72 -7.96 -0.17 16.88
C ALA A 72 -9.03 0.83 17.33
N GLN A 73 -10.23 0.77 16.76
CA GLN A 73 -11.37 1.61 17.17
C GLN A 73 -11.80 1.29 18.60
N ASP A 74 -11.90 0.01 18.95
CA ASP A 74 -12.22 -0.42 20.32
C ASP A 74 -11.19 0.10 21.33
N CYS A 75 -9.90 0.00 21.01
CA CYS A 75 -8.83 0.55 21.85
C CYS A 75 -8.97 2.06 22.06
N ARG A 76 -9.30 2.82 21.00
CA ARG A 76 -9.52 4.27 21.09
C ARG A 76 -10.70 4.61 21.99
N THR A 77 -11.83 3.94 21.81
CA THR A 77 -13.04 4.15 22.62
C THR A 77 -12.77 3.88 24.10
N ARG A 78 -12.04 2.81 24.42
CA ARG A 78 -11.65 2.49 25.81
C ARG A 78 -10.73 3.52 26.44
N ARG A 79 -9.84 4.16 25.66
CA ARG A 79 -8.97 5.24 26.15
C ARG A 79 -9.74 6.54 26.42
N ALA A 80 -10.75 6.86 25.63
CA ALA A 80 -11.54 8.09 25.78
C ALA A 80 -12.56 8.04 26.94
N GLY A 81 -12.94 6.84 27.38
CA GLY A 81 -13.84 6.63 28.53
C GLY A 81 -13.14 6.56 29.90
N ARG A 82 -11.82 6.75 29.94
CA ARG A 82 -11.02 6.92 31.18
C ARG A 82 -10.67 8.38 31.36
#